data_AF-A0A7J9IGE9-F1
#
_entry.id   AF-A0A7J9IGE9-F1
#
_cell.length_a   1.000
_cell.length_b   1.000
_cell.length_c   1.000
_cell.angle_alpha   90.00
_cell.angle_beta   90.00
_cell.angle_gamma   90.00
#
_symmetry.space_group_name_H-M   'P 1'
#
loop_
_entity.id
_entity.type
_entity.pdbx_description
1 polymer ?
#
loop_
_entity_poly.entity_id
_entity_poly.type
_entity_poly.pdbx_seq_one_letter_code
_entity_poly.pdbx_strand_id
1 'polypeptide(L)'
;MAPAIEPSLKLYEKILDLGFKVFLLTGRNEKLKSITIENLTKAGFRRWDKLILRDSEQHGKLAVVFKSEKRGEMVEEGYRIVGNSGDQWSDLLGADPSRRSFKLPNPMYYIP
;
A
#
# COMPACT_ATOMS: atom_id res chain seq x y z
N MET A 1 -12.47 -8.00 -13.19
CA MET A 1 -11.92 -8.44 -11.89
C MET A 1 -10.41 -8.44 -12.01
N ALA A 2 -9.68 -7.75 -11.14
CA ALA A 2 -8.21 -7.84 -11.12
C ALA A 2 -7.80 -9.02 -10.22
N PRO A 3 -7.05 -10.02 -10.74
CA PRO A 3 -6.64 -11.18 -9.93
C PRO A 3 -5.63 -10.80 -8.86
N ALA A 4 -5.61 -11.55 -7.76
CA ALA A 4 -4.58 -11.42 -6.73
C ALA A 4 -3.22 -11.87 -7.26
N ILE A 5 -2.16 -11.23 -6.77
CA ILE A 5 -0.82 -11.82 -6.79
C ILE A 5 -0.79 -12.83 -5.64
N GLU A 6 -0.88 -14.13 -5.95
CA GLU A 6 -1.08 -15.18 -4.94
C GLU A 6 -0.06 -15.16 -3.78
N PRO A 7 1.26 -14.98 -4.01
CA PRO A 7 2.22 -14.85 -2.92
C PRO A 7 1.92 -13.67 -1.99
N SER A 8 1.43 -12.55 -2.52
CA SER A 8 1.06 -11.37 -1.73
C SER A 8 -0.18 -11.63 -0.89
N LEU A 9 -1.16 -12.38 -1.40
CA LEU A 9 -2.34 -12.78 -0.62
C LEU A 9 -1.93 -13.69 0.54
N LYS A 10 -1.09 -14.70 0.30
CA LYS A 10 -0.56 -15.59 1.35
C LYS A 10 0.21 -14.83 2.43
N LEU A 11 1.05 -13.88 2.03
CA LEU A 11 1.76 -13.02 2.97
C LEU A 11 0.78 -12.18 3.81
N TYR A 12 -0.21 -11.57 3.15
CA TYR A 12 -1.25 -10.77 3.79
C TYR A 12 -2.05 -11.57 4.84
N GLU A 13 -2.47 -12.79 4.52
CA GLU A 13 -3.15 -13.68 5.47
C GLU A 13 -2.23 -13.98 6.67
N LYS A 14 -0.96 -14.32 6.40
CA LYS A 14 0.00 -14.65 7.45
C LYS A 14 0.28 -13.48 8.40
N ILE A 15 0.39 -12.25 7.90
CA ILE A 15 0.63 -11.08 8.76
C ILE A 15 -0.60 -10.73 9.60
N LEU A 16 -1.82 -10.94 9.07
CA LEU A 16 -3.05 -10.79 9.85
C LEU A 16 -3.13 -11.81 10.99
N ASP A 17 -2.81 -13.07 10.70
CA ASP A 17 -2.79 -14.14 11.71
C ASP A 17 -1.77 -13.89 12.83
N LEU A 18 -0.67 -13.21 12.51
CA LEU A 18 0.34 -12.77 13.47
C LEU A 18 -0.08 -11.52 14.27
N GLY A 19 -1.26 -10.95 14.01
CA GLY A 19 -1.79 -9.79 14.72
C GLY A 19 -1.23 -8.46 14.25
N PHE A 20 -0.55 -8.41 13.10
CA PHE A 20 -0.11 -7.13 12.53
C PHE A 20 -1.29 -6.32 12.03
N LYS A 21 -1.15 -5.00 12.20
CA LYS A 21 -2.00 -4.01 11.56
C LYS A 21 -1.63 -3.91 10.07
N VAL A 22 -2.63 -3.89 9.19
CA VAL A 22 -2.42 -3.88 7.73
C VAL A 22 -2.98 -2.60 7.13
N PHE A 23 -2.10 -1.85 6.48
CA PHE A 23 -2.41 -0.59 5.82
C PHE A 23 -2.19 -0.76 4.32
N LEU A 24 -3.20 -0.45 3.52
CA LEU A 24 -3.12 -0.49 2.06
C LEU A 24 -2.95 0.94 1.53
N LEU A 25 -1.75 1.28 1.07
CA LEU A 25 -1.41 2.61 0.55
C LEU A 25 -1.21 2.56 -0.97
N THR A 26 -2.10 3.21 -1.73
CA THR A 26 -2.12 3.11 -3.19
C THR A 26 -2.17 4.48 -3.87
N GLY A 27 -1.63 4.55 -5.09
CA GLY A 27 -1.72 5.74 -5.95
C GLY A 27 -3.04 5.85 -6.72
N ARG A 28 -3.98 4.91 -6.55
CA ARG A 28 -5.33 5.01 -7.15
C ARG A 28 -6.03 6.25 -6.64
N ASN A 29 -6.86 6.86 -7.49
CA ASN A 29 -7.68 8.01 -7.12
C ASN A 29 -8.83 7.59 -6.19
N GLU A 30 -9.16 8.42 -5.19
CA GLU A 30 -10.26 8.20 -4.25
C GLU A 30 -11.62 7.97 -4.93
N LYS A 31 -11.86 8.54 -6.12
CA LYS A 31 -13.04 8.26 -6.97
C LYS A 31 -13.19 6.77 -7.31
N LEU A 32 -12.10 6.00 -7.28
CA LEU A 32 -12.07 4.57 -7.57
C LEU A 32 -12.14 3.70 -6.29
N LYS A 33 -12.45 4.29 -5.13
CA LYS A 33 -12.45 3.58 -3.85
C LYS A 33 -13.43 2.41 -3.82
N SER A 34 -14.68 2.64 -4.22
CA SER A 34 -15.73 1.60 -4.19
C SER A 34 -15.33 0.38 -5.03
N ILE A 35 -14.91 0.60 -6.28
CA ILE A 35 -14.46 -0.49 -7.16
C ILE A 35 -13.17 -1.15 -6.67
N THR A 36 -12.30 -0.42 -5.96
CA THR A 36 -11.07 -0.97 -5.38
C THR A 36 -11.41 -1.92 -4.22
N ILE A 37 -12.31 -1.51 -3.33
CA ILE A 37 -12.79 -2.35 -2.21
C ILE A 37 -13.46 -3.61 -2.74
N GLU A 38 -14.32 -3.47 -3.75
CA GLU A 38 -15.01 -4.61 -4.36
C GLU A 38 -14.01 -5.62 -4.95
N ASN A 39 -13.01 -5.14 -5.71
CA ASN A 39 -11.99 -6.01 -6.28
C ASN A 39 -11.10 -6.66 -5.21
N LEU A 40 -10.68 -5.91 -4.18
CA LEU A 40 -9.89 -6.45 -3.06
C LEU A 40 -10.65 -7.61 -2.38
N THR A 41 -11.93 -7.37 -2.06
CA THR A 41 -12.80 -8.34 -1.39
C THR A 41 -12.96 -9.61 -2.22
N LYS A 42 -13.21 -9.43 -3.53
CA LYS A 42 -13.33 -10.51 -4.52
C LYS A 42 -12.02 -11.29 -4.70
N ALA A 43 -10.87 -10.62 -4.57
CA ALA A 43 -9.54 -11.20 -4.67
C ALA A 43 -9.02 -11.84 -3.37
N GLY A 44 -9.79 -11.78 -2.27
CA GLY A 44 -9.45 -12.41 -0.99
C GLY A 44 -8.93 -11.45 0.10
N PHE A 45 -8.61 -10.21 -0.25
CA PHE A 45 -8.24 -9.18 0.73
C PHE A 45 -9.53 -8.60 1.33
N ARG A 46 -9.87 -8.97 2.56
CA ARG A 46 -11.18 -8.63 3.17
C ARG A 46 -11.07 -7.81 4.46
N ARG A 47 -9.86 -7.64 4.97
CA ARG A 47 -9.56 -6.95 6.24
C ARG A 47 -8.36 -6.02 6.07
N TRP A 48 -8.45 -4.81 6.56
CA TRP A 48 -7.34 -3.88 6.67
C TRP A 48 -7.73 -2.84 7.72
N ASP A 49 -6.73 -2.24 8.36
CA ASP A 49 -6.95 -1.18 9.34
C ASP A 49 -7.15 0.16 8.63
N LYS A 50 -6.41 0.41 7.53
CA LYS A 50 -6.60 1.58 6.67
C LYS A 50 -6.42 1.23 5.20
N LEU A 51 -7.27 1.84 4.37
CA LEU A 51 -7.12 1.88 2.92
C LEU A 51 -6.99 3.35 2.51
N ILE A 52 -5.79 3.72 2.07
CA ILE A 52 -5.39 5.10 1.76
C ILE A 52 -5.17 5.19 0.25
N LEU A 53 -6.01 5.98 -0.40
CA LEU A 53 -5.92 6.31 -1.82
C LEU A 53 -5.47 7.77 -1.95
N ARG A 54 -5.17 8.16 -3.17
CA ARG A 54 -4.75 9.51 -3.52
C ARG A 54 -5.98 10.38 -3.81
N ASP A 55 -6.06 11.54 -3.18
CA ASP A 55 -7.10 12.52 -3.48
C ASP A 55 -6.77 13.31 -4.77
N SER A 56 -7.77 13.93 -5.40
CA SER A 56 -7.60 14.75 -6.61
C SER A 56 -6.56 15.86 -6.46
N GLU A 57 -6.47 16.51 -5.30
CA GLU A 57 -5.50 17.58 -5.05
C GLU A 57 -4.06 17.06 -4.99
N GLN A 58 -3.88 15.76 -4.73
CA GLN A 58 -2.58 15.12 -4.59
C GLN A 58 -2.07 14.53 -5.92
N HIS A 59 -2.85 14.61 -7.00
CA HIS A 59 -2.48 14.03 -8.30
C HIS A 59 -1.21 14.63 -8.91
N GLY A 60 -0.94 15.91 -8.65
CA GLY A 60 0.29 16.58 -9.11
C GLY A 60 1.54 16.21 -8.31
N LYS A 61 1.42 15.58 -7.14
CA LYS A 61 2.57 15.20 -6.31
C LYS A 61 3.27 13.97 -6.89
N LEU A 62 4.59 13.88 -6.72
CA LEU A 62 5.33 12.65 -6.99
C LEU A 62 4.83 11.50 -6.10
N ALA A 63 4.86 10.27 -6.62
CA ALA A 63 4.37 9.10 -5.89
C ALA A 63 5.15 8.88 -4.59
N VAL A 64 6.49 9.02 -4.65
CA VAL A 64 7.37 8.90 -3.48
C VAL A 64 7.04 9.93 -2.40
N VAL A 65 6.73 11.18 -2.77
CA VAL A 65 6.40 12.25 -1.83
C VAL A 65 5.09 11.95 -1.12
N PHE A 66 4.03 11.68 -1.90
CA PHE A 66 2.72 11.34 -1.34
C PHE A 66 2.80 10.13 -0.40
N LYS A 67 3.49 9.07 -0.80
CA LYS A 67 3.60 7.86 0.03
C LYS A 67 4.45 8.09 1.27
N SER A 68 5.47 8.93 1.19
CA SER A 68 6.27 9.31 2.35
C SER A 68 5.44 10.11 3.36
N GLU A 69 4.70 11.12 2.90
CA GLU A 69 3.79 11.90 3.75
C GLU A 69 2.79 10.97 4.48
N LYS A 70 2.18 10.02 3.75
CA LYS A 70 1.24 9.07 4.35
C LYS A 70 1.89 8.09 5.31
N ARG A 71 3.15 7.72 5.14
CA ARG A 71 3.88 6.93 6.14
C ARG A 71 4.22 7.77 7.37
N GLY A 72 4.62 9.02 7.19
CA GLY A 72 4.83 9.98 8.28
C GLY A 72 3.59 10.16 9.14
N GLU A 73 2.42 10.36 8.53
CA GLU A 73 1.13 10.43 9.24
C GLU A 73 0.88 9.18 10.10
N MET A 74 1.20 7.97 9.60
CA MET A 74 1.07 6.74 10.40
C MET A 74 2.04 6.72 11.59
N VAL A 75 3.27 7.21 11.41
CA VAL A 75 4.27 7.27 12.49
C VAL A 75 3.83 8.28 13.56
N GLU A 76 3.31 9.45 13.15
CA GLU A 76 2.76 10.47 14.04
C GLU A 76 1.55 9.96 14.84
N GLU A 77 0.73 9.10 14.24
CA GLU A 77 -0.35 8.38 14.92
C GLU A 77 0.14 7.31 15.93
N GLY A 78 1.46 7.10 16.04
CA GLY A 78 2.08 6.18 16.99
C GLY A 78 2.33 4.78 16.43
N TYR A 79 2.12 4.53 15.13
CA TYR A 79 2.44 3.24 14.52
C TYR A 79 3.94 3.11 14.25
N ARG A 80 4.45 1.88 14.41
CA ARG A 80 5.78 1.51 13.95
C ARG A 80 5.67 0.65 12.68
N ILE A 81 6.14 1.18 11.55
CA ILE A 81 6.11 0.48 10.26
C ILE A 81 7.24 -0.56 10.22
N VAL A 82 6.90 -1.82 10.48
CA VAL A 82 7.87 -2.94 10.52
C VAL A 82 8.20 -3.51 9.14
N GLY A 83 7.26 -3.45 8.20
CA GLY A 83 7.42 -3.99 6.86
C GLY A 83 6.66 -3.19 5.82
N ASN A 84 7.22 -3.07 4.62
CA ASN A 84 6.58 -2.42 3.47
C ASN A 84 6.84 -3.24 2.21
N SER A 85 5.80 -3.58 1.47
CA SER A 85 5.87 -4.36 0.24
C SER A 85 5.27 -3.56 -0.91
N GLY A 86 6.03 -3.41 -2.00
CA GLY A 86 5.64 -2.61 -3.15
C GLY A 86 6.42 -3.01 -4.40
N ASP A 87 5.85 -2.74 -5.57
CA ASP A 87 6.44 -3.07 -6.86
C ASP A 87 7.23 -1.91 -7.47
N GLN A 88 7.18 -0.72 -6.88
CA GLN A 88 7.95 0.45 -7.30
C GLN A 88 8.90 0.91 -6.20
N TRP A 89 10.03 1.50 -6.58
CA TRP A 89 10.94 2.11 -5.59
C TRP A 89 10.28 3.29 -4.87
N SER A 90 9.39 4.01 -5.56
CA SER A 90 8.57 5.07 -4.97
C SER A 90 7.61 4.58 -3.88
N ASP A 91 7.33 3.28 -3.77
CA ASP A 91 6.56 2.69 -2.68
C ASP A 91 7.39 2.56 -1.39
N LEU A 92 8.70 2.34 -1.55
CA LEU A 92 9.60 1.83 -0.51
C LEU A 92 10.57 2.87 0.02
N LEU A 93 10.89 3.88 -0.81
CA LEU A 93 11.85 4.94 -0.51
C LEU A 93 11.16 6.22 -0.04
N GLY A 94 11.98 7.19 0.38
CA GLY A 94 11.55 8.48 0.92
C GLY A 94 11.59 8.52 2.44
N ALA A 95 10.86 9.47 3.03
CA ALA A 95 10.80 9.63 4.49
C ALA A 95 10.00 8.49 5.15
N ASP A 96 10.28 8.24 6.43
CA ASP A 96 9.64 7.21 7.25
C ASP A 96 9.62 5.82 6.58
N PRO A 97 10.80 5.30 6.16
CA PRO A 97 10.88 3.97 5.61
C PRO A 97 10.53 2.93 6.68
N SER A 98 9.96 1.81 6.24
CA SER A 98 9.76 0.68 7.14
C SER A 98 11.09 0.07 7.59
N ARG A 99 11.07 -0.65 8.73
CA ARG A 99 12.26 -1.40 9.19
C ARG A 99 12.78 -2.40 8.14
N ARG A 100 11.90 -2.96 7.30
CA ARG A 100 12.28 -3.82 6.19
C ARG A 100 11.35 -3.65 4.99
N SER A 101 11.92 -3.22 3.87
CA SER A 101 11.20 -3.07 2.60
C SER A 101 11.40 -4.30 1.69
N PHE A 102 10.36 -4.67 0.96
CA PHE A 102 10.33 -5.81 0.04
C PHE A 102 9.89 -5.34 -1.35
N LYS A 103 10.82 -5.39 -2.32
CA LYS A 103 10.55 -4.99 -3.71
C LYS A 103 10.00 -6.17 -4.50
N LEU A 104 8.79 -6.02 -5.00
CA LEU A 104 8.19 -6.95 -5.96
C LEU A 104 8.70 -6.64 -7.38
N PRO A 105 8.87 -7.66 -8.24
CA PRO A 105 9.20 -7.45 -9.65
C PRO A 105 7.98 -6.89 -10.41
N ASN A 106 8.20 -5.86 -11.21
CA ASN A 106 7.22 -5.37 -12.18
C ASN A 106 7.96 -4.86 -13.43
N PRO A 107 8.01 -5.65 -14.52
CA PRO A 107 8.69 -5.26 -15.75
C PRO A 107 7.84 -4.36 -16.66
N MET A 108 6.57 -4.12 -16.34
CA MET A 108 5.62 -3.49 -17.26
C MET A 108 5.74 -1.97 -17.31
N TYR A 109 6.08 -1.33 -16.19
CA TYR A 109 6.21 0.13 -16.11
C TYR A 109 7.05 0.56 -14.89
N TYR A 110 7.50 1.81 -14.93
CA TYR A 110 8.25 2.45 -13.86
C TYR A 110 7.56 3.75 -13.42
N ILE A 111 7.47 3.95 -12.11
CA ILE A 111 7.01 5.21 -11.50
C ILE A 111 8.22 5.85 -10.80
N PRO A 112 8.73 6.98 -11.34
CA PRO A 112 9.81 7.74 -10.71
C PRO A 112 9.50 8.18 -9.28
#